data_AF-A0A962DJU7-F1
#
_entry.id   AF-A0A962DJU7-F1
#
_cell.length_a   1.000
_cell.length_b   1.000
_cell.length_c   1.000
_cell.angle_alpha   90.00
_cell.angle_beta   90.00
_cell.angle_gamma   90.00
#
_symmetry.space_group_name_H-M   'P 1'
#
loop_
_entity.id
_entity.type
_entity.pdbx_description
1 polymer ?
#
loop_
_entity_poly.entity_id
_entity_poly.type
_entity_poly.pdbx_seq_one_letter_code
_entity_poly.pdbx_strand_id
1 'polypeptide(L)'
;GSIFHGNCVRNGIVPVILDNAVVEALARKVEADPEKIRITVDLTTCTVSIPDGGAWSFSIPEADREMLLEGLDSIAVTLKRDAEILAYRERDRSRRPWIYLPERTQPGQ
;
A
#
# COMPACT_ATOMS: atom_id res chain seq x y z
N GLY A 1 15.66 -6.46 -0.35
CA GLY A 1 15.64 -6.84 -1.77
C GLY A 1 14.38 -6.30 -2.43
N SER A 2 14.40 -6.01 -3.74
CA SER A 2 13.30 -5.33 -4.45
C SER A 2 11.96 -6.08 -4.41
N ILE A 3 11.98 -7.42 -4.47
CA ILE A 3 10.77 -8.26 -4.36
C ILE A 3 10.10 -8.09 -2.99
N PHE A 4 10.90 -8.14 -1.92
CA PHE A 4 10.40 -7.99 -0.55
C PHE A 4 9.82 -6.59 -0.32
N HIS A 5 10.51 -5.56 -0.81
CA HIS A 5 10.01 -4.18 -0.75
C HIS A 5 8.64 -4.04 -1.41
N GLY A 6 8.48 -4.56 -2.64
CA GLY A 6 7.18 -4.52 -3.33
C GLY A 6 6.07 -5.30 -2.62
N ASN A 7 6.40 -6.42 -1.97
CA ASN A 7 5.44 -7.15 -1.14
C ASN A 7 5.02 -6.37 0.11
N CYS A 8 5.96 -5.69 0.77
CA CYS A 8 5.65 -4.85 1.93
C CYS A 8 4.61 -3.78 1.56
N VAL A 9 4.87 -3.01 0.49
CA VAL A 9 3.98 -1.94 0.03
C VAL A 9 2.58 -2.47 -0.26
N ARG A 10 2.47 -3.57 -1.02
CA ARG A 10 1.18 -4.19 -1.35
C ARG A 10 0.40 -4.67 -0.13
N ASN A 11 1.09 -5.05 0.94
CA ASN A 11 0.48 -5.53 2.18
C ASN A 11 0.32 -4.42 3.24
N GLY A 12 0.50 -3.14 2.87
CA GLY A 12 0.36 -2.02 3.82
C GLY A 12 1.50 -1.91 4.84
N ILE A 13 2.62 -2.59 4.62
CA ILE A 13 3.81 -2.52 5.47
C ILE A 13 4.76 -1.49 4.87
N VAL A 14 5.24 -0.54 5.67
CA VAL A 14 6.19 0.49 5.24
C VAL A 14 7.63 -0.05 5.25
N PRO A 15 8.28 -0.26 4.09
CA PRO A 15 9.67 -0.69 4.04
C PRO A 15 10.60 0.53 4.20
N VAL A 16 11.01 0.80 5.43
CA VAL A 16 11.98 1.88 5.70
C VAL A 16 13.40 1.41 5.40
N ILE A 17 14.16 2.19 4.64
CA ILE A 17 15.59 1.98 4.38
C ILE A 17 16.38 3.08 5.09
N LEU A 18 17.30 2.70 5.97
CA LEU A 18 18.22 3.58 6.71
C LEU A 18 19.64 3.01 6.65
N ASP A 19 20.62 3.84 7.00
CA ASP A 19 22.00 3.40 7.18
C ASP A 19 22.12 2.33 8.26
N ASN A 20 22.96 1.32 8.03
CA ASN A 20 23.11 0.19 8.95
C ASN A 20 23.49 0.64 10.38
N ALA A 21 24.35 1.65 10.50
CA ALA A 21 24.74 2.20 11.80
C ALA A 21 23.55 2.79 12.58
N VAL A 22 22.58 3.41 11.88
CA VAL A 22 21.35 3.93 12.47
C VAL A 22 20.46 2.78 12.93
N VAL A 23 20.30 1.74 12.10
CA VAL A 23 19.51 0.55 12.44
C VAL A 23 20.07 -0.15 13.69
N GLU A 24 21.38 -0.37 13.76
CA GLU A 24 22.04 -0.96 14.93
C GLU A 24 21.92 -0.09 16.19
N ALA A 25 21.99 1.23 16.04
CA ALA A 25 21.80 2.16 17.17
C ALA A 25 20.36 2.10 17.69
N LEU A 26 19.37 2.09 16.79
CA LEU A 26 17.95 1.95 17.14
C LEU A 26 17.67 0.61 17.82
N ALA A 27 18.20 -0.49 17.28
CA ALA A 27 18.05 -1.82 17.85
C ALA A 27 18.58 -1.88 19.28
N ARG A 28 19.80 -1.37 19.53
CA ARG A 28 20.39 -1.32 20.88
C ARG A 28 19.57 -0.47 21.85
N LYS A 29 18.99 0.65 21.40
CA LYS A 29 18.11 1.47 22.24
C LYS A 29 16.84 0.72 22.63
N VAL A 30 16.19 0.08 21.66
CA VAL A 30 14.98 -0.72 21.90
C VAL A 30 15.28 -1.91 22.82
N GLU A 31 16.40 -2.60 22.63
CA GLU A 31 16.81 -3.71 23.50
C GLU A 31 17.05 -3.27 24.96
N ALA A 32 17.61 -2.08 25.16
CA ALA A 32 17.90 -1.56 26.49
C ALA A 32 16.64 -1.15 27.26
N ASP A 33 15.63 -0.58 26.58
CA ASP A 33 14.37 -0.15 27.20
C ASP A 33 13.19 -0.27 26.22
N PRO A 34 12.63 -1.49 26.05
CA PRO A 34 11.58 -1.75 25.06
C PRO A 34 10.27 -1.00 25.32
N GLU A 35 9.98 -0.68 26.58
CA GLU A 35 8.73 -0.01 26.97
C GLU A 35 8.78 1.50 26.69
N LYS A 36 9.97 2.10 26.77
CA LYS A 36 10.16 3.54 26.60
C LYS A 36 10.50 3.95 25.17
N ILE A 37 11.22 3.10 24.43
CA ILE A 37 11.69 3.43 23.08
C ILE A 37 10.63 3.07 22.05
N ARG A 38 9.74 4.03 21.77
CA ARG A 38 8.74 3.93 20.70
C ARG A 38 9.25 4.57 19.41
N ILE A 39 9.52 3.75 18.40
CA ILE A 39 9.88 4.23 17.07
C ILE A 39 8.63 4.70 16.34
N THR A 40 8.65 5.94 15.84
CA THR A 40 7.59 6.52 15.02
C THR A 40 8.07 6.62 13.59
N VAL A 41 7.26 6.15 12.64
CA VAL A 41 7.50 6.29 11.20
C VAL A 41 6.42 7.20 10.63
N ASP A 42 6.81 8.36 10.14
CA ASP A 42 5.91 9.30 9.47
C ASP A 42 6.13 9.24 7.95
N LEU A 43 5.14 8.70 7.24
CA LEU A 43 5.14 8.63 5.79
C LEU A 43 4.92 10.00 5.12
N THR A 44 4.27 10.95 5.80
CA THR A 44 3.99 12.28 5.24
C THR A 44 5.28 13.05 5.08
N THR A 45 6.13 13.01 6.10
CA THR A 45 7.44 13.69 6.11
C THR A 45 8.61 12.77 5.71
N CYS A 46 8.33 11.48 5.50
CA CYS A 46 9.34 10.44 5.27
C CYS A 46 10.44 10.44 6.34
N THR A 47 10.03 10.43 7.61
CA THR A 47 10.95 10.43 8.76
C THR A 47 10.70 9.27 9.71
N VAL A 48 11.79 8.79 10.32
CA VAL A 48 11.77 7.92 11.49
C VAL A 48 12.24 8.72 12.68
N SER A 49 11.51 8.67 13.78
CA SER A 49 11.88 9.38 15.01
C SER A 49 11.70 8.53 16.26
N ILE A 50 12.41 8.90 17.31
CA ILE A 50 12.31 8.32 18.66
C ILE A 50 12.15 9.42 19.71
N PRO A 51 11.57 9.12 20.89
CA PRO A 51 11.21 10.13 21.87
C PRO A 51 12.41 10.87 22.48
N ASP A 52 13.62 10.30 22.37
CA ASP A 52 14.84 10.88 22.93
C ASP A 52 15.58 11.84 21.97
N GLY A 53 14.92 12.27 20.88
CA GLY A 53 15.37 13.34 19.99
C GLY A 53 16.06 12.87 18.71
N GLY A 54 16.18 11.56 18.48
CA GLY A 54 16.66 11.03 17.20
C GLY A 54 15.62 11.17 16.09
N ALA A 55 16.00 11.73 14.94
CA ALA A 55 15.20 11.80 13.74
C ALA A 55 16.06 11.53 12.49
N TRP A 56 15.56 10.68 11.59
CA TRP A 56 16.24 10.28 10.36
C TRP A 56 15.27 10.29 9.20
N SER A 57 15.68 10.89 8.08
CA SER A 57 14.91 10.83 6.84
C SER A 57 15.15 9.50 6.13
N PHE A 58 14.11 8.96 5.50
CA PHE A 58 14.21 7.84 4.58
C PHE A 58 13.58 8.22 3.24
N SER A 59 13.87 7.44 2.19
CA SER A 59 13.30 7.63 0.86
C SER A 59 12.44 6.43 0.49
N ILE A 60 11.33 6.70 -0.18
CA ILE A 60 10.43 5.69 -0.76
C ILE A 60 9.91 6.26 -2.10
N PRO A 61 9.67 5.44 -3.13
CA PRO A 61 9.05 5.91 -4.37
C PRO A 61 7.68 6.57 -4.10
N GLU A 62 7.39 7.69 -4.78
CA GLU A 62 6.16 8.46 -4.53
C GLU A 62 4.89 7.62 -4.71
N ALA A 63 4.84 6.78 -5.76
CA ALA A 63 3.70 5.90 -5.99
C ALA A 63 3.47 4.89 -4.84
N ASP A 64 4.56 4.34 -4.27
CA ASP A 64 4.48 3.42 -3.13
C ASP A 64 4.01 4.16 -1.86
N ARG A 65 4.47 5.40 -1.67
CA ARG A 65 4.06 6.28 -0.56
C ARG A 65 2.58 6.63 -0.64
N GLU A 66 2.08 7.03 -1.81
CA GLU A 66 0.66 7.31 -2.03
C GLU A 66 -0.20 6.07 -1.74
N MET A 67 0.21 4.89 -2.24
CA MET A 67 -0.50 3.64 -1.95
C MET A 67 -0.59 3.34 -0.44
N LEU A 68 0.51 3.54 0.29
CA LEU A 68 0.57 3.33 1.74
C LEU A 68 -0.26 4.37 2.51
N LEU A 69 -0.22 5.65 2.11
CA LEU A 69 -0.96 6.74 2.75
C LEU A 69 -2.47 6.61 2.56
N GLU A 70 -2.90 6.22 1.36
CA GLU A 70 -4.32 6.06 1.04
C GLU A 70 -4.88 4.70 1.50
N GLY A 71 -4.03 3.81 2.02
CA GLY A 71 -4.42 2.45 2.40
C GLY A 71 -4.93 1.63 1.21
N LEU A 72 -4.48 1.98 0.00
CA LEU A 72 -4.92 1.32 -1.22
C LEU A 72 -4.27 -0.05 -1.32
N ASP A 73 -5.02 -1.07 -0.92
CA ASP A 73 -4.75 -2.42 -1.41
C ASP A 73 -5.00 -2.44 -2.93
N SER A 74 -4.31 -3.34 -3.64
CA SER A 74 -4.46 -3.64 -5.07
C SER A 74 -5.92 -3.74 -5.56
N ILE A 75 -6.85 -4.15 -4.68
CA ILE A 75 -8.29 -4.17 -4.91
C ILE A 75 -8.86 -2.75 -4.99
N ALA A 76 -8.48 -1.85 -4.07
CA ALA A 76 -8.96 -0.47 -4.04
C ALA A 76 -8.47 0.35 -5.26
N VAL A 77 -7.26 0.08 -5.76
CA VAL A 77 -6.77 0.65 -7.02
C VAL A 77 -7.64 0.22 -8.20
N THR A 78 -8.06 -1.05 -8.23
CA THR A 78 -8.98 -1.56 -9.26
C THR A 78 -10.38 -0.93 -9.12
N LEU A 79 -10.87 -0.75 -7.89
CA LEU A 79 -12.15 -0.09 -7.61
C LEU A 79 -12.15 1.39 -7.99
N LYS A 80 -11.02 2.11 -7.97
CA LYS A 80 -10.93 3.47 -8.53
C LYS A 80 -11.26 3.52 -10.02
N ARG A 81 -11.11 2.40 -10.74
CA ARG A 81 -11.43 2.29 -12.18
C ARG A 81 -12.83 1.75 -12.46
N ASP A 82 -13.69 1.64 -11.45
CA ASP A 82 -15.00 1.02 -11.62
C ASP A 82 -15.84 1.73 -12.70
N ALA A 83 -15.79 3.07 -12.75
CA ALA A 83 -16.43 3.85 -13.80
C ALA A 83 -15.88 3.55 -15.22
N GLU A 84 -14.55 3.38 -15.36
CA GLU A 84 -13.92 3.03 -16.64
C GLU A 84 -14.26 1.59 -17.06
N ILE A 85 -14.30 0.67 -16.09
CA ILE A 85 -14.68 -0.73 -16.29
C ILE A 85 -16.14 -0.81 -16.76
N LEU A 86 -17.04 -0.08 -16.12
CA LEU A 86 -18.45 0.01 -16.50
C LEU A 86 -18.61 0.61 -17.91
N ALA A 87 -17.95 1.72 -18.20
CA ALA A 87 -17.99 2.35 -19.51
C ALA A 87 -17.44 1.45 -20.63
N TYR A 88 -16.38 0.68 -20.35
CA TYR A 88 -15.90 -0.35 -21.27
C TYR A 88 -16.95 -1.45 -21.47
N ARG A 89 -17.52 -2.01 -20.40
CA ARG A 89 -18.53 -3.08 -20.48
C ARG A 89 -19.76 -2.66 -21.26
N GLU A 90 -20.22 -1.43 -21.10
CA GLU A 90 -21.39 -0.90 -21.84
C GLU A 90 -21.12 -0.79 -23.33
N ARG A 91 -19.97 -0.21 -23.70
CA ARG A 91 -19.53 -0.15 -25.11
C ARG A 91 -19.34 -1.56 -25.69
N ASP A 92 -18.77 -2.46 -24.91
CA ASP A 92 -18.49 -3.81 -25.35
C ASP A 92 -19.75 -4.65 -25.55
N ARG A 93 -20.78 -4.49 -24.69
CA ARG A 93 -22.11 -5.07 -24.89
C ARG A 93 -22.73 -4.66 -26.22
N SER A 94 -22.61 -3.38 -26.59
CA SER A 94 -23.14 -2.89 -27.87
C SER A 94 -22.39 -3.47 -29.08
N ARG A 95 -21.07 -3.69 -28.96
CA ARG A 95 -20.21 -4.13 -30.07
C ARG A 95 -20.15 -5.64 -30.23
N ARG A 96 -20.28 -6.38 -29.12
CA ARG A 96 -20.14 -7.84 -29.06
C ARG A 96 -21.22 -8.44 -28.16
N PRO A 97 -22.50 -8.30 -28.52
CA PRO A 97 -23.62 -8.75 -27.67
C PRO A 97 -23.57 -10.26 -27.38
N TRP A 98 -22.98 -11.07 -28.27
CA TRP A 98 -22.86 -12.53 -28.11
C TRP A 98 -21.93 -12.98 -26.98
N ILE A 99 -21.09 -12.10 -26.43
CA ILE A 99 -20.22 -12.40 -25.27
C ILE A 99 -21.01 -12.37 -23.96
N TYR A 100 -22.10 -11.58 -23.91
CA TYR A 100 -22.91 -11.39 -22.74
C TYR A 100 -24.14 -12.29 -22.86
N LEU A 101 -24.07 -13.48 -22.25
CA LEU A 101 -25.20 -14.38 -22.21
C LEU A 101 -26.38 -13.68 -21.51
N PRO A 102 -27.58 -13.68 -22.10
CA PRO A 102 -28.76 -13.22 -21.37
C PRO A 102 -28.93 -14.11 -20.13
N GLU A 103 -29.35 -13.50 -19.02
CA GLU A 103 -29.74 -14.28 -17.85
C GLU A 103 -30.77 -15.32 -18.31
N ARG A 104 -30.51 -16.60 -18.03
CA ARG A 104 -31.51 -17.65 -18.26
C ARG A 104 -32.69 -17.31 -17.36
N THR A 105 -33.70 -16.65 -17.91
CA THR A 105 -35.00 -16.56 -17.26
C THR A 105 -35.45 -17.99 -17.02
N GLN A 106 -35.49 -18.42 -15.76
CA GLN A 106 -36.16 -19.67 -15.43
C GLN A 106 -37.66 -19.41 -15.58
N PRO A 107 -38.37 -20.11 -16.48
CA PRO A 107 -39.82 -19.98 -16.53
C PRO A 107 -40.42 -20.77 -15.36
N GLY A 108 -41.03 -20.08 -14.40
CA GLY A 108 -41.76 -20.71 -13.29
C GLY A 108 -41.82 -19.92 -11.97
N GLN A 109 -42.47 -18.75 -11.98
CA GLN A 109 -43.28 -18.25 -10.88
C GLN A 109 -44.61 -17.79 -11.47
#